data_AF-A0A1Q8V5I7-F1
#
_entry.id   AF-A0A1Q8V5I7-F1
#
_cell.length_a   1.000
_cell.length_b   1.000
_cell.length_c   1.000
_cell.angle_alpha   90.00
_cell.angle_beta   90.00
_cell.angle_gamma   90.00
#
_symmetry.space_group_name_H-M   'P 1'
#
loop_
_entity.id
_entity.type
_entity.pdbx_description
1 polymer ?
#
loop_
_entity_poly.entity_id
_entity_poly.type
_entity_poly.pdbx_seq_one_letter_code
_entity_poly.pdbx_strand_id
1 'polypeptide(L)' 'GGVSDPEAVPTADEWAQVCGTINYEIVTRLGARVPRCYVGDHGTGDYSRP' A
#
# COMPACT_ATOMS: atom_id res chain seq x y z
N GLY A 1 -11.01 -6.08 -18.94
CA GLY A 1 -9.81 -5.33 -18.57
C GLY A 1 -9.06 -6.14 -17.56
N GLY A 2 -8.03 -6.85 -18.02
CA GLY A 2 -7.14 -7.64 -17.16
C GLY A 2 -5.75 -7.32 -17.64
N VAL A 3 -5.05 -6.48 -16.89
CA VAL A 3 -3.62 -6.25 -17.08
C VAL A 3 -2.94 -7.15 -16.07
N SER A 4 -2.64 -8.37 -16.48
CA SER A 4 -1.75 -9.27 -15.76
C SER A 4 -0.41 -9.24 -16.49
N ASP A 5 0.42 -8.27 -16.14
CA ASP A 5 1.81 -8.18 -16.56
C ASP A 5 2.72 -8.76 -15.45
N PRO A 6 3.94 -9.22 -15.80
CA PRO A 6 4.48 -10.52 -15.42
C PRO A 6 4.87 -10.60 -13.94
N GLU A 7 4.43 -11.68 -13.28
CA GLU A 7 4.51 -11.90 -11.83
C GLU A 7 3.54 -11.01 -11.03
N ALA A 8 2.25 -11.06 -11.37
CA ALA A 8 1.20 -10.26 -10.72
C ALA A 8 1.14 -10.54 -9.20
N VAL A 9 1.88 -9.77 -8.42
CA VAL A 9 1.78 -9.77 -6.97
C VAL A 9 0.42 -9.20 -6.60
N PRO A 10 -0.33 -9.89 -5.73
CA PRO A 10 -1.64 -9.41 -5.30
C PRO A 10 -1.54 -8.05 -4.63
N THR A 11 -2.44 -7.16 -5.03
CA THR A 11 -2.74 -5.89 -4.37
C THR A 11 -3.29 -6.13 -2.96
N ALA A 12 -3.30 -5.08 -2.13
CA ALA A 12 -3.89 -5.16 -0.79
C ALA A 12 -5.41 -5.38 -0.82
N ASP A 13 -6.11 -4.92 -1.86
CA ASP A 13 -7.54 -5.19 -2.06
C ASP A 13 -7.80 -6.67 -2.35
N GLU A 14 -6.96 -7.30 -3.17
CA GLU A 14 -7.06 -8.73 -3.49
C GLU A 14 -6.81 -9.59 -2.24
N TRP A 15 -5.80 -9.25 -1.42
CA TRP A 15 -5.60 -9.90 -0.13
C TRP A 15 -6.80 -9.72 0.81
N ALA A 16 -7.33 -8.50 0.90
CA ALA A 16 -8.47 -8.21 1.75
C ALA A 16 -9.71 -9.04 1.34
N GLN A 17 -9.96 -9.16 0.04
CA GLN A 17 -11.05 -9.99 -0.49
C GLN A 17 -10.88 -11.47 -0.12
N VAL A 18 -9.67 -12.03 -0.24
CA VAL A 18 -9.38 -13.42 0.15
C VAL A 18 -9.50 -13.62 1.66
N CYS A 19 -9.10 -12.64 2.45
CA CYS A 19 -9.16 -12.68 3.91
C CYS A 19 -10.53 -12.32 4.50
N GLY A 20 -11.50 -11.88 3.68
CA GLY A 20 -12.81 -11.41 4.16
C GLY A 20 -12.73 -10.16 5.03
N THR A 21 -11.80 -9.25 4.73
CA THR A 21 -11.60 -7.98 5.44
C THR A 21 -11.48 -6.80 4.46
N ILE A 22 -11.04 -5.65 4.93
CA ILE A 22 -10.78 -4.43 4.16
C ILE A 22 -9.27 -4.20 3.96
N ASN A 23 -8.89 -3.45 2.93
CA ASN A 23 -7.50 -3.14 2.61
C ASN A 23 -6.72 -2.50 3.78
N TYR A 24 -7.34 -1.54 4.47
CA TYR A 24 -6.72 -0.87 5.62
C TYR A 24 -6.27 -1.86 6.69
N GLU A 25 -7.02 -2.94 6.87
CA GLU A 25 -6.70 -4.00 7.83
C GLU A 25 -5.52 -4.88 7.40
N ILE A 26 -5.20 -4.94 6.11
CA ILE A 26 -3.99 -5.59 5.57
C ILE A 26 -2.77 -4.68 5.83
N VAL A 27 -2.83 -3.43 5.38
CA VAL A 27 -1.68 -2.52 5.42
C VAL A 27 -1.33 -2.04 6.84
N THR A 28 -2.31 -1.89 7.72
CA THR A 28 -2.08 -1.43 9.11
C THR A 28 -1.55 -2.53 10.03
N ARG A 29 -1.75 -3.80 9.69
CA ARG A 29 -1.21 -4.94 10.45
C ARG A 29 0.26 -5.24 10.13
N LEU A 30 0.86 -4.58 9.13
CA LEU A 30 2.29 -4.66 8.87
C LEU A 30 3.07 -3.98 10.00
N GLY A 31 3.59 -4.81 10.91
CA GLY A 31 4.37 -4.34 12.06
C GLY A 31 5.78 -3.87 11.72
N ALA A 32 6.49 -3.36 12.73
CA ALA A 32 7.81 -2.74 12.60
C ALA A 32 8.93 -3.68 12.07
N ARG A 33 8.69 -4.99 12.00
CA ARG A 33 9.65 -5.96 11.43
C ARG A 33 9.77 -5.85 9.91
N VAL A 34 8.80 -5.24 9.23
CA VAL A 34 8.84 -5.01 7.78
C VAL A 34 9.56 -3.68 7.51
N PRO A 35 10.74 -3.68 6.87
CA PRO A 35 11.46 -2.46 6.56
C PRO A 35 10.64 -1.54 5.63
N ARG A 36 10.70 -0.24 5.88
CA ARG A 36 10.01 0.78 5.07
C ARG A 36 11.06 1.56 4.28
N CYS A 37 10.97 1.49 2.95
CA CYS A 37 11.77 2.32 2.04
C CYS A 37 10.86 3.39 1.46
N TYR A 38 11.08 4.65 1.83
CA TYR A 38 10.33 5.78 1.27
C TYR A 38 10.94 6.16 -0.08
N VAL A 39 10.11 6.16 -1.13
CA VAL A 39 10.52 6.52 -2.50
C VAL A 39 9.81 7.82 -2.88
N GLY A 40 10.55 8.78 -3.42
CA GLY A 40 9.99 10.07 -3.87
C GLY A 40 9.90 11.13 -2.78
N ASP A 41 11.03 11.48 -2.17
CA ASP A 41 11.12 12.64 -1.27
C ASP A 41 10.82 13.94 -2.05
N HIS A 42 9.56 14.37 -2.04
CA HIS A 42 9.22 15.77 -2.26
C HIS A 42 9.34 16.47 -0.92
N GLY A 43 10.58 16.79 -0.54
CA GLY A 43 10.85 17.76 0.49
C GLY A 43 10.02 19.01 0.25
N THR A 44 9.49 19.58 1.34
CA THR A 44 8.55 20.72 1.42
C THR A 44 7.08 20.35 1.22
N GLY A 45 6.52 19.68 2.24
CA GLY A 45 5.11 19.81 2.56
C GLY A 45 4.81 21.24 2.98
N ASP A 46 4.62 22.14 2.01
CA ASP A 46 3.85 23.36 2.22
C ASP A 46 2.36 22.97 2.37
N TYR A 47 2.05 22.27 3.45
CA TYR A 47 0.70 22.07 3.97
C TYR A 47 0.19 23.34 4.67
N SER A 48 0.91 24.46 4.50
CA SER A 48 0.57 25.76 5.04
C SER A 48 -0.02 26.64 3.93
N ARG A 49 -1.10 26.17 3.29
CA ARG A 49 -2.03 27.06 2.58
C ARG A 49 -3.35 27.17 3.36
N PRO A 50 -3.91 28.38 3.45
CA PRO A 50 -4.89 28.78 4.47
C PRO A 50 -6.22 28.02 4.39
#